data_AF-A0A367GNJ2-F1
#
_entry.id   AF-A0A367GNJ2-F1
#
_cell.length_a   1.000
_cell.length_b   1.000
_cell.length_c   1.000
_cell.angle_alpha   90.00
_cell.angle_beta   90.00
_cell.angle_gamma   90.00
#
_symmetry.space_group_name_H-M   'P 1'
#
loop_
_entity.id
_entity.type
_entity.pdbx_description
1 polymer ?
#
loop_
_entity_poly.entity_id
_entity_poly.type
_entity_poly.pdbx_seq_one_letter_code
_entity_poly.pdbx_strand_id
1 'polypeptide(L)'
;MPYGYYPFYWNNVQYYYSDGLYYQQQDDEYTVVEPPVGAEIKQLPEKAQSIVINGVQYYELNGVYYQPVTKDDGTVAYQIAGKDGELNTDEAEEGQLPLVGDIELELPPDSRKVKLNGETLFISPDGVYYKEDRDANDNKVYKVVGVPAEETSPARD
;
A
#
# COMPACT_ATOMS: atom_id res chain seq x y z
N MET A 1 18.44 -17.88 9.55
CA MET A 1 17.51 -18.90 10.08
C MET A 1 16.59 -19.30 8.93
N PRO A 2 16.51 -20.56 8.50
CA PRO A 2 15.38 -21.00 7.68
C PRO A 2 14.39 -21.75 8.57
N TYR A 3 13.10 -21.47 8.39
CA TYR A 3 12.03 -22.45 8.23
C TYR A 3 10.73 -21.65 8.28
N GLY A 4 10.08 -21.53 7.12
CA GLY A 4 8.94 -20.66 6.85
C GLY A 4 7.70 -20.98 7.66
N TYR A 5 7.74 -20.70 8.96
CA TYR A 5 6.62 -20.77 9.89
C TYR A 5 6.59 -19.49 10.71
N TYR A 6 5.54 -18.69 10.53
CA TYR A 6 5.41 -17.39 11.21
C TYR A 6 4.05 -17.26 11.87
N PRO A 7 3.99 -17.19 13.22
CA PRO A 7 2.78 -16.75 13.89
C PRO A 7 2.61 -15.25 13.70
N PHE A 8 1.39 -14.82 13.43
CA PHE A 8 0.98 -13.42 13.47
C PHE A 8 -0.40 -13.30 14.10
N TYR A 9 -0.71 -12.12 14.64
CA TYR A 9 -1.99 -11.84 15.25
C TYR A 9 -2.75 -10.83 14.39
N TRP A 10 -4.04 -11.09 14.20
CA TRP A 10 -4.96 -10.17 13.54
C TRP A 10 -6.28 -10.16 14.32
N ASN A 11 -6.73 -8.98 14.74
CA ASN A 11 -7.94 -8.81 15.56
C ASN A 11 -8.04 -9.80 16.74
N ASN A 12 -6.93 -9.95 17.49
CA ASN A 12 -6.84 -10.86 18.64
C ASN A 12 -6.95 -12.37 18.31
N VAL A 13 -6.93 -12.74 17.02
CA VAL A 13 -6.88 -14.12 16.54
C VAL A 13 -5.46 -14.44 16.08
N GLN A 14 -4.96 -15.60 16.47
CA GLN A 14 -3.64 -16.08 16.08
C GLN A 14 -3.73 -16.86 14.77
N TYR A 15 -2.92 -16.46 13.81
CA TYR A 15 -2.74 -17.13 12.53
C TYR A 15 -1.31 -17.62 12.42
N TYR A 16 -1.13 -18.63 11.59
CA TYR A 16 0.18 -19.17 11.26
C TYR A 16 0.34 -19.20 9.76
N TYR A 17 1.49 -18.76 9.29
CA TYR A 17 1.82 -18.73 7.87
C TYR A 17 2.93 -19.75 7.59
N SER A 18 2.74 -20.61 6.58
CA SER A 18 3.77 -21.54 6.11
C SER A 18 3.64 -21.93 4.65
N ASP A 19 4.75 -21.83 3.89
CA ASP A 19 4.87 -22.17 2.46
C ASP A 19 3.75 -21.59 1.56
N GLY A 20 3.30 -20.36 1.84
CA GLY A 20 2.23 -19.73 1.07
C GLY A 20 0.80 -20.11 1.50
N LEU A 21 0.66 -20.87 2.59
CA LEU A 21 -0.62 -21.26 3.18
C LEU A 21 -0.77 -20.63 4.57
N TYR A 22 -2.02 -20.35 4.92
CA TYR A 22 -2.39 -19.78 6.22
C TYR A 22 -3.16 -20.80 7.01
N TYR A 23 -2.90 -20.83 8.31
CA TYR A 23 -3.48 -21.80 9.21
C TYR A 23 -4.04 -21.10 10.45
N GLN A 24 -5.12 -21.64 10.98
CA GLN A 24 -5.63 -21.29 12.29
C GLN A 24 -5.67 -22.55 13.15
N GLN A 25 -5.35 -22.40 14.43
CA GLN A 25 -5.49 -23.49 15.38
C GLN A 25 -6.94 -23.56 15.85
N GLN A 26 -7.59 -24.69 15.61
CA GLN A 26 -8.90 -25.02 16.17
C GLN A 26 -8.75 -26.28 17.01
N ASP A 27 -9.04 -26.15 18.31
CA ASP A 27 -8.79 -27.18 19.31
C ASP A 27 -7.30 -27.65 19.29
N ASP A 28 -7.05 -28.86 18.82
CA ASP A 28 -5.71 -29.48 18.73
C ASP A 28 -5.22 -29.65 17.27
N GLU A 29 -5.95 -29.09 16.29
CA GLU A 29 -5.66 -29.23 14.86
C GLU A 29 -5.41 -27.88 14.17
N TYR A 30 -4.62 -27.90 13.10
CA TYR A 30 -4.37 -26.76 12.23
C TYR A 30 -5.18 -26.89 10.95
N THR A 31 -6.07 -25.94 10.70
CA THR A 31 -6.87 -25.90 9.48
C THR A 31 -6.34 -24.83 8.54
N VAL A 32 -6.26 -25.15 7.24
CA VAL A 32 -5.92 -24.16 6.21
C VAL A 32 -7.07 -23.17 6.10
N VAL A 33 -6.76 -21.89 6.24
CA VAL A 33 -7.71 -20.78 6.18
C VAL A 33 -7.24 -19.75 5.15
N GLU A 34 -8.14 -18.86 4.75
CA GLU A 34 -7.76 -17.69 3.99
C GLU A 34 -7.07 -16.66 4.89
N PRO A 35 -6.05 -15.94 4.39
CA PRO A 35 -5.44 -14.87 5.15
C PRO A 35 -6.43 -13.71 5.36
N PRO A 36 -6.37 -13.05 6.52
CA PRO A 36 -7.08 -11.80 6.72
C PRO A 36 -6.44 -10.69 5.88
N VAL A 37 -7.26 -10.07 5.03
CA VAL A 37 -6.90 -8.83 4.34
C VAL A 37 -6.52 -7.74 5.34
N GLY A 38 -5.48 -6.97 5.01
CA GLY A 38 -4.90 -5.92 5.84
C GLY A 38 -3.84 -6.39 6.83
N ALA A 39 -3.72 -7.71 7.08
CA ALA A 39 -2.70 -8.22 7.98
C ALA A 39 -1.29 -8.12 7.37
N GLU A 40 -0.30 -7.91 8.24
CA GLU A 40 1.09 -7.76 7.84
C GLU A 40 1.92 -8.99 8.20
N ILE A 41 2.71 -9.48 7.24
CA ILE A 41 3.70 -10.53 7.44
C ILE A 41 5.12 -9.97 7.26
N LYS A 42 6.08 -10.55 7.97
CA LYS A 42 7.48 -10.09 7.92
C LYS A 42 8.25 -10.62 6.72
N GLN A 43 7.75 -11.66 6.08
CA GLN A 43 8.44 -12.36 5.01
C GLN A 43 7.47 -12.70 3.89
N LEU A 44 7.89 -12.39 2.67
CA LEU A 44 7.19 -12.77 1.46
C LEU A 44 7.34 -14.28 1.21
N PRO A 45 6.32 -14.96 0.66
CA PRO A 45 6.48 -16.32 0.17
C PRO A 45 7.56 -16.42 -0.92
N GLU A 46 8.45 -17.41 -0.82
CA GLU A 46 9.53 -17.61 -1.80
C GLU A 46 9.01 -17.92 -3.22
N LYS A 47 7.81 -18.50 -3.32
CA LYS A 47 7.15 -18.83 -4.59
C LYS A 47 6.29 -17.70 -5.14
N ALA A 48 6.13 -16.60 -4.40
CA ALA A 48 5.29 -15.50 -4.84
C ALA A 48 5.84 -14.88 -6.13
N GLN A 49 4.93 -14.60 -7.06
CA GLN A 49 5.24 -13.97 -8.34
C GLN A 49 5.13 -12.45 -8.19
N SER A 50 6.14 -11.72 -8.66
CA SER A 50 6.06 -10.25 -8.76
C SER A 50 5.06 -9.88 -9.86
N ILE A 51 4.11 -9.01 -9.51
CA ILE A 51 3.11 -8.48 -10.43
C ILE A 51 2.96 -6.97 -10.21
N VAL A 52 2.83 -6.22 -11.30
CA VAL A 52 2.54 -4.79 -11.25
C VAL A 52 1.08 -4.59 -11.62
N ILE A 53 0.32 -3.97 -10.72
CA ILE A 53 -1.10 -3.69 -10.91
C ILE A 53 -1.26 -2.18 -10.77
N ASN A 54 -1.66 -1.51 -11.85
CA ASN A 54 -1.81 -0.05 -11.92
C ASN A 54 -0.56 0.75 -11.49
N GLY A 55 0.65 0.26 -11.79
CA GLY A 55 1.90 0.94 -11.42
C GLY A 55 2.45 0.56 -10.04
N VAL A 56 1.62 -0.02 -9.17
CA VAL A 56 2.02 -0.51 -7.85
C VAL A 56 2.60 -1.92 -7.94
N GLN A 57 3.72 -2.13 -7.23
CA GLN A 57 4.35 -3.45 -7.09
C GLN A 57 3.61 -4.29 -6.06
N TYR A 58 3.07 -5.42 -6.50
CA TYR A 58 2.49 -6.47 -5.67
C TYR A 58 3.23 -7.80 -5.85
N TYR A 59 2.94 -8.75 -4.98
CA TYR A 59 3.36 -10.13 -5.13
C TYR A 59 2.15 -11.04 -4.98
N GLU A 60 2.01 -12.04 -5.84
CA GLU A 60 0.86 -12.94 -5.84
C GLU A 60 1.30 -14.38 -5.55
N LEU A 61 0.56 -15.07 -4.68
CA LEU A 61 0.67 -16.52 -4.52
C LEU A 61 -0.67 -17.14 -4.13
N ASN A 62 -1.11 -18.16 -4.86
CA ASN A 62 -2.35 -18.91 -4.61
C ASN A 62 -3.59 -18.00 -4.51
N GLY A 63 -3.64 -16.94 -5.31
CA GLY A 63 -4.70 -15.95 -5.33
C GLY A 63 -4.61 -14.89 -4.24
N VAL A 64 -3.57 -14.88 -3.39
CA VAL A 64 -3.35 -13.87 -2.34
C VAL A 64 -2.36 -12.83 -2.82
N TYR A 65 -2.67 -11.55 -2.62
CA TYR A 65 -1.85 -10.41 -3.03
C TYR A 65 -1.16 -9.77 -1.83
N TYR A 66 0.14 -9.52 -1.96
CA TYR A 66 0.99 -8.92 -0.94
C TYR A 66 1.57 -7.60 -1.45
N GLN A 67 1.43 -6.53 -0.66
CA GLN A 67 2.05 -5.24 -0.93
C GLN A 67 3.21 -5.00 0.04
N PRO A 68 4.42 -4.63 -0.43
CA PRO A 68 5.50 -4.24 0.46
C PRO A 68 5.17 -2.93 1.17
N VAL A 69 5.29 -2.90 2.49
CA VAL A 69 5.07 -1.73 3.35
C VAL A 69 6.35 -1.47 4.13
N THR A 70 6.84 -0.23 4.09
CA THR A 70 8.01 0.17 4.89
C THR A 70 7.52 0.78 6.20
N LYS A 71 7.91 0.19 7.33
CA LYS A 71 7.56 0.70 8.67
C LYS A 71 8.45 1.89 9.06
N ASP A 72 8.03 2.66 10.06
CA ASP A 72 8.79 3.80 10.60
C ASP A 72 10.24 3.45 11.01
N ASP A 73 10.45 2.21 11.44
CA ASP A 73 11.78 1.67 11.83
C ASP A 73 12.66 1.30 10.62
N GLY A 74 12.20 1.52 9.39
CA GLY A 74 12.89 1.17 8.14
C GLY A 74 12.83 -0.32 7.78
N THR A 75 12.07 -1.12 8.53
CA THR A 75 11.84 -2.53 8.21
C THR A 75 10.75 -2.69 7.16
N VAL A 76 10.95 -3.59 6.21
CA VAL A 76 9.92 -3.94 5.21
C VAL A 76 9.07 -5.08 5.74
N ALA A 77 7.76 -4.87 5.76
CA ALA A 77 6.73 -5.88 5.94
C ALA A 77 5.92 -6.04 4.65
N TYR A 78 5.06 -7.03 4.60
CA TYR A 78 4.18 -7.29 3.46
C TYR A 78 2.76 -7.35 3.96
N GLN A 79 1.93 -6.39 3.54
CA GLN A 79 0.51 -6.37 3.86
C GLN A 79 -0.26 -7.24 2.88
N ILE A 80 -1.20 -8.04 3.37
CA ILE A 80 -2.14 -8.80 2.53
C ILE A 80 -3.14 -7.79 1.94
N ALA A 81 -2.90 -7.40 0.70
CA ALA A 81 -3.66 -6.37 0.00
C ALA A 81 -4.96 -6.91 -0.62
N GLY A 82 -5.08 -8.23 -0.84
CA GLY A 82 -6.25 -8.78 -1.50
C GLY A 82 -6.21 -10.28 -1.69
N LYS A 83 -7.31 -10.84 -2.21
CA LYS A 83 -7.46 -12.26 -2.51
C LYS A 83 -8.44 -12.52 -3.66
N ASP A 84 -8.29 -13.65 -4.35
CA ASP A 84 -9.17 -14.12 -5.44
C ASP A 84 -9.38 -13.11 -6.59
N GLY A 85 -8.38 -12.27 -6.84
CA GLY A 85 -8.45 -11.20 -7.84
C GLY A 85 -9.11 -9.90 -7.33
N GLU A 86 -9.59 -9.89 -6.10
CA GLU A 86 -10.09 -8.69 -5.43
C GLU A 86 -9.00 -8.09 -4.54
N LEU A 87 -8.51 -6.90 -4.91
CA LEU A 87 -7.66 -6.08 -4.05
C LEU A 87 -8.54 -5.26 -3.11
N ASN A 88 -8.36 -5.48 -1.81
CA ASN A 88 -8.86 -4.60 -0.76
C ASN A 88 -7.76 -3.60 -0.45
N THR A 89 -7.50 -2.76 -1.43
CA THR A 89 -6.73 -1.55 -1.24
C THR A 89 -7.69 -0.54 -0.63
N ASP A 90 -7.80 -0.51 0.70
CA ASP A 90 -8.29 0.69 1.38
C ASP A 90 -7.20 1.75 1.11
N GLU A 91 -7.42 2.55 0.07
CA GLU A 91 -6.65 3.75 -0.24
C GLU A 91 -5.17 3.55 -0.65
N ALA A 92 -4.96 2.86 -1.77
CA ALA A 92 -3.91 3.23 -2.70
C ALA A 92 -4.60 3.38 -4.06
N GLU A 93 -5.22 4.55 -4.21
CA GLU A 93 -5.82 4.99 -5.45
C GLU A 93 -4.72 5.15 -6.51
N GLU A 94 -4.45 4.13 -7.31
CA GLU A 94 -3.72 4.30 -8.56
C GLU A 94 -4.65 3.97 -9.73
N GLY A 95 -5.18 5.05 -10.31
CA GLY A 95 -6.13 5.07 -11.42
C GLY A 95 -6.88 6.40 -11.53
N GLN A 96 -6.98 7.16 -10.44
CA GLN A 96 -7.51 8.52 -10.42
C GLN A 96 -6.44 9.45 -9.83
N LEU A 97 -6.08 10.50 -10.57
CA LEU A 97 -5.28 11.58 -10.00
C LEU A 97 -6.07 12.18 -8.83
N PRO A 98 -5.43 12.46 -7.68
CA PRO A 98 -6.12 13.00 -6.53
C PRO A 98 -6.64 14.41 -6.83
N LEU A 99 -7.79 14.79 -6.31
CA LEU A 99 -8.39 16.09 -6.64
C LEU A 99 -7.66 17.25 -5.97
N VAL A 100 -7.68 18.43 -6.60
CA VAL A 100 -7.17 19.64 -5.94
C VAL A 100 -7.99 19.91 -4.69
N GLY A 101 -7.33 19.94 -3.53
CA GLY A 101 -7.94 20.12 -2.24
C GLY A 101 -7.94 18.88 -1.35
N ASP A 102 -7.65 17.70 -1.91
CA ASP A 102 -7.56 16.44 -1.16
C ASP A 102 -6.40 16.45 -0.14
N ILE A 103 -6.50 15.60 0.88
CA ILE A 103 -5.53 15.55 1.99
C ILE A 103 -4.99 14.14 2.13
N GLU A 104 -3.72 13.98 1.80
CA GLU A 104 -2.99 12.72 1.92
C GLU A 104 -2.20 12.68 3.24
N LEU A 105 -2.10 11.50 3.85
CA LEU A 105 -1.27 11.31 5.04
C LEU A 105 0.21 11.10 4.66
N GLU A 106 0.47 10.49 3.51
CA GLU A 106 1.80 10.20 3.01
C GLU A 106 1.96 10.63 1.54
N LEU A 107 3.19 10.98 1.16
CA LEU A 107 3.49 11.30 -0.23
C LEU A 107 3.74 10.02 -1.03
N PRO A 108 3.36 9.97 -2.32
CA PRO A 108 3.72 8.86 -3.19
C PRO A 108 5.24 8.59 -3.20
N PRO A 109 5.68 7.34 -3.42
CA PRO A 109 7.09 7.03 -3.62
C PRO A 109 7.66 7.89 -4.77
N ASP A 110 8.96 8.20 -4.69
CA ASP A 110 9.64 9.09 -5.65
C ASP A 110 9.17 10.57 -5.66
N SER A 111 8.34 11.00 -4.70
CA SER A 111 8.00 12.41 -4.54
C SER A 111 9.22 13.29 -4.25
N ARG A 112 9.31 14.43 -4.94
CA ARG A 112 10.44 15.36 -4.85
C ARG A 112 10.02 16.68 -4.22
N LYS A 113 10.81 17.17 -3.28
CA LYS A 113 10.63 18.51 -2.71
C LYS A 113 11.15 19.57 -3.68
N VAL A 114 10.28 20.48 -4.08
CA VAL A 114 10.57 21.59 -4.99
C VAL A 114 10.23 22.93 -4.34
N LYS A 115 10.94 23.99 -4.73
CA LYS A 115 10.67 25.35 -4.24
C LYS A 115 10.21 26.22 -5.40
N LEU A 116 8.94 26.59 -5.42
CA LEU A 116 8.31 27.39 -6.47
C LEU A 116 7.91 28.74 -5.90
N ASN A 117 8.40 29.84 -6.47
CA ASN A 117 8.08 31.22 -6.04
C ASN A 117 8.29 31.50 -4.52
N GLY A 118 9.24 30.79 -3.89
CA GLY A 118 9.50 30.92 -2.45
C GLY A 118 8.70 29.94 -1.57
N GLU A 119 7.66 29.31 -2.10
CA GLU A 119 6.88 28.27 -1.43
C GLU A 119 7.51 26.89 -1.64
N THR A 120 7.45 26.05 -0.60
CA THR A 120 7.94 24.66 -0.65
C THR A 120 6.78 23.74 -0.96
N LEU A 121 6.89 22.98 -2.04
CA LEU A 121 5.91 22.00 -2.49
C LEU A 121 6.60 20.65 -2.72
N PHE A 122 5.81 19.58 -2.80
CA PHE A 122 6.26 18.25 -3.15
C PHE A 122 5.60 17.84 -4.47
N ILE A 123 6.33 17.23 -5.39
CA ILE A 123 5.82 16.78 -6.69
C ILE A 123 5.99 15.26 -6.80
N SER A 124 4.90 14.52 -7.06
CA SER A 124 4.94 13.08 -7.33
C SER A 124 5.49 12.78 -8.74
N PRO A 125 5.93 11.54 -9.04
CA PRO A 125 6.30 11.12 -10.40
C PRO A 125 5.19 11.40 -11.44
N ASP A 126 3.93 11.31 -11.06
CA ASP A 126 2.76 11.62 -11.91
C ASP A 126 2.58 13.13 -12.17
N GLY A 127 3.34 13.99 -11.49
CA GLY A 127 3.29 15.44 -11.66
C GLY A 127 2.28 16.15 -10.78
N VAL A 128 1.73 15.48 -9.75
CA VAL A 128 0.82 16.08 -8.77
C VAL A 128 1.63 16.87 -7.74
N TYR A 129 1.16 18.06 -7.41
CA TYR A 129 1.74 18.98 -6.43
C TYR A 129 1.00 18.89 -5.09
N TYR A 130 1.78 18.68 -4.03
CA TYR A 130 1.34 18.60 -2.65
C TYR A 130 2.00 19.69 -1.80
N LYS A 131 1.28 20.15 -0.78
CA LYS A 131 1.77 21.09 0.21
C LYS A 131 1.70 20.45 1.59
N GLU A 132 2.82 20.45 2.31
CA GLU A 132 2.85 20.02 3.70
C GLU A 132 2.00 20.96 4.55
N ASP A 133 1.07 20.38 5.31
CA ASP A 133 0.16 21.07 6.22
C ASP A 133 -0.01 20.25 7.51
N ARG A 134 -0.85 20.72 8.43
CA ARG A 134 -1.17 19.98 9.66
C ARG A 134 -2.67 19.93 9.87
N ASP A 135 -3.18 18.74 10.17
CA ASP A 135 -4.59 18.56 10.51
C ASP A 135 -4.92 19.15 11.90
N ALA A 136 -6.21 19.21 12.26
CA ALA A 136 -6.70 19.62 13.57
C ALA A 136 -6.04 18.87 14.76
N ASN A 137 -5.49 17.69 14.50
CA ASN A 137 -4.79 16.86 15.48
C ASN A 137 -3.25 17.10 15.55
N ASP A 138 -2.72 18.14 14.87
CA ASP A 138 -1.28 18.41 14.67
C ASP A 138 -0.53 17.28 13.91
N ASN A 139 -1.27 16.36 13.28
CA ASN A 139 -0.71 15.34 12.41
C ASN A 139 -0.23 15.97 11.11
N LYS A 140 0.95 15.55 10.66
CA LYS A 140 1.49 15.97 9.37
C LYS A 140 0.61 15.41 8.25
N VAL A 141 0.18 16.28 7.35
CA VAL A 141 -0.61 15.90 6.17
C VAL A 141 -0.09 16.63 4.93
N TYR A 142 -0.47 16.16 3.75
CA TYR A 142 -0.07 16.71 2.47
C TYR A 142 -1.31 17.03 1.65
N LYS A 143 -1.60 18.33 1.54
CA LYS A 143 -2.73 18.82 0.77
C LYS A 143 -2.39 18.89 -0.72
N VAL A 144 -3.23 18.33 -1.57
CA VAL A 144 -3.09 18.44 -3.03
C VAL A 144 -3.41 19.87 -3.44
N VAL A 145 -2.41 20.57 -3.99
CA VAL A 145 -2.53 21.96 -4.43
C VAL A 145 -2.54 22.11 -5.95
N GLY A 146 -2.22 21.05 -6.68
CA GLY A 146 -2.33 21.03 -8.13
C GLY A 146 -2.16 19.61 -8.67
N VAL A 147 -2.99 19.25 -9.64
CA VAL A 147 -2.76 18.07 -10.49
C VAL A 147 -2.11 18.53 -11.80
N PRO A 148 -1.35 17.67 -12.50
CA PRO A 148 -1.06 17.93 -13.90
C PRO A 148 -2.43 18.07 -14.57
N ALA A 149 -2.70 19.20 -15.21
CA ALA A 149 -3.88 19.27 -16.06
C ALA A 149 -3.66 18.18 -17.10
N GLU A 150 -4.43 17.09 -17.02
CA GLU A 150 -4.63 16.21 -18.16
C GLU A 150 -4.97 17.19 -19.28
N GLU A 151 -4.10 17.28 -20.28
CA GLU A 151 -4.25 18.23 -21.37
C GLU A 151 -5.49 17.73 -22.12
N THR A 152 -6.68 18.11 -21.63
CA THR A 152 -7.96 17.82 -22.26
C THR A 152 -7.82 18.47 -23.60
N SER A 153 -7.49 17.62 -24.56
CA SER A 153 -7.21 18.02 -25.91
C SER A 153 -8.44 18.82 -26.31
N PRO A 154 -8.32 20.12 -26.67
CA PRO A 154 -9.49 20.83 -27.13
C PRO A 154 -9.97 20.03 -28.34
N ALA A 155 -11.18 19.47 -28.21
CA ALA A 155 -11.86 18.77 -29.27
C ALA A 155 -11.75 19.68 -30.49
N ARG A 156 -10.97 19.22 -31.47
CA ARG A 156 -10.73 19.98 -32.68
C ARG A 156 -12.03 19.92 -33.48
N ASP A 157 -12.69 21.07 -33.49
CA ASP A 157 -13.89 21.46 -34.24
C ASP A 157 -13.97 20.83 -35.64
#